data_AF-A0A160IPC5-F1
#
_entry.id   AF-A0A160IPC5-F1
#
_cell.length_a   1.000
_cell.length_b   1.000
_cell.length_c   1.000
_cell.angle_alpha   90.00
_cell.angle_beta   90.00
_cell.angle_gamma   90.00
#
_symmetry.space_group_name_H-M   'P 1'
#
loop_
_entity.id
_entity.type
_entity.pdbx_description
1 polymer ?
#
loop_
_entity_poly.entity_id
_entity_poly.type
_entity_poly.pdbx_seq_one_letter_code
_entity_poly.pdbx_strand_id
1 'polypeptide(L)'
;MKPKIALCLDTNIFLNLFESGKHDVMVFNKFLTSILMRHCILVIIDQVKVEWNRHVEKNQEEFLLKTTNTIESHKSLLNFLEQEEEKQKLDNTIESIKRLEKRRYKFFYGKRAEKLKQLIDDKTHTQFIDRTPNAEKLVVNFAIDKKAPFFSNELNGAKTKIKTEAADASIFFTLYDNIMNGNIDYEKIYFVTDNKKDYSKPENPSCIHDNLLFYATNANIIFSNSIEGVLSEIFPENLPINDYLGPLDTLYLTDPYFEKCPLCNEEVHINGDSFIGAGPPHEQTYWLKCRCGHEWDTHDLVHDIY
;
A
#
# COMPACT_ATOMS: atom_id res chain seq x y z
N MET A 1 -22.70 13.21 2.12
CA MET A 1 -23.10 12.83 0.74
C MET A 1 -22.65 11.40 0.50
N LYS A 2 -23.47 10.53 -0.12
CA LYS A 2 -23.06 9.15 -0.47
C LYS A 2 -22.15 9.23 -1.70
N PRO A 3 -20.98 8.56 -1.71
CA PRO A 3 -20.12 8.53 -2.89
C PRO A 3 -20.86 7.84 -4.04
N LYS A 4 -20.66 8.36 -5.26
CA LYS A 4 -21.24 7.82 -6.50
C LYS A 4 -20.30 6.86 -7.22
N ILE A 5 -19.04 6.82 -6.81
CA ILE A 5 -17.96 6.07 -7.45
C ILE A 5 -17.44 5.03 -6.47
N ALA A 6 -17.34 3.78 -6.91
CA ALA A 6 -16.62 2.73 -6.21
C ALA A 6 -15.27 2.48 -6.88
N LEU A 7 -14.24 2.37 -6.06
CA LEU A 7 -12.90 2.00 -6.47
C LEU A 7 -12.57 0.63 -5.88
N CYS A 8 -12.55 -0.39 -6.73
CA CYS A 8 -12.12 -1.74 -6.39
C CYS A 8 -10.68 -1.93 -6.84
N LEU A 9 -9.78 -2.18 -5.89
CA LEU A 9 -8.36 -2.32 -6.15
C LEU A 9 -7.94 -3.78 -6.01
N ASP A 10 -7.11 -4.23 -6.95
CA ASP A 10 -6.31 -5.44 -6.79
C ASP A 10 -5.25 -5.26 -5.69
N THR A 11 -4.80 -6.36 -5.09
CA THR A 11 -3.78 -6.38 -4.03
C THR A 11 -2.52 -5.65 -4.46
N ASN A 12 -2.11 -5.80 -5.72
CA ASN A 12 -0.88 -5.19 -6.23
C ASN A 12 -0.90 -3.66 -6.20
N ILE A 13 -2.06 -3.01 -6.35
CA ILE A 13 -2.18 -1.56 -6.25
C ILE A 13 -1.85 -1.13 -4.83
N PHE A 14 -2.43 -1.79 -3.84
CA PHE A 14 -2.15 -1.49 -2.45
C PHE A 14 -0.67 -1.67 -2.12
N LEU A 15 -0.05 -2.77 -2.57
CA LEU A 15 1.37 -3.01 -2.38
C LEU A 15 2.23 -1.93 -3.03
N ASN A 16 1.92 -1.55 -4.27
CA ASN A 16 2.66 -0.53 -5.01
C ASN A 16 2.48 0.88 -4.44
N LEU A 17 1.33 1.21 -3.83
CA LEU A 17 1.08 2.55 -3.27
C LEU A 17 2.01 2.90 -2.11
N PHE A 18 2.48 1.90 -1.34
CA PHE A 18 3.46 2.12 -0.27
C PHE A 18 4.88 1.64 -0.60
N GLU A 19 5.11 0.93 -1.71
CA GLU A 19 6.46 0.50 -2.10
C GLU A 19 7.28 1.66 -2.70
N SER A 20 8.57 1.69 -2.39
CA SER A 20 9.49 2.73 -2.88
C SER A 20 9.67 2.69 -4.40
N GLY A 21 9.50 3.84 -5.04
CA GLY A 21 9.76 4.02 -6.47
C GLY A 21 8.72 3.41 -7.42
N LYS A 22 7.58 2.94 -6.90
CA LYS A 22 6.46 2.44 -7.71
C LYS A 22 5.51 3.56 -8.13
N HIS A 23 5.02 4.33 -7.15
CA HIS A 23 4.12 5.46 -7.36
C HIS A 23 4.67 6.71 -6.67
N ASP A 24 4.49 7.87 -7.32
CA ASP A 24 4.83 9.16 -6.73
C ASP A 24 4.01 9.43 -5.46
N VAL A 25 4.56 10.22 -4.56
CA VAL A 25 3.90 10.72 -3.34
C VAL A 25 2.56 11.40 -3.67
N MET A 26 2.51 12.15 -4.76
CA MET A 26 1.30 12.82 -5.22
C MET A 26 0.18 11.84 -5.57
N VAL A 27 0.51 10.68 -6.15
CA VAL A 27 -0.48 9.63 -6.47
C VAL A 27 -1.10 9.10 -5.18
N PHE A 28 -0.27 8.82 -4.18
CA PHE A 28 -0.71 8.40 -2.86
C PHE A 28 -1.59 9.46 -2.16
N ASN A 29 -1.18 10.74 -2.18
CA ASN A 29 -1.93 11.82 -1.56
C ASN A 29 -3.27 12.09 -2.28
N LYS A 30 -3.31 11.99 -3.62
CA LYS A 30 -4.56 12.03 -4.39
C LYS A 30 -5.47 10.86 -4.03
N PHE A 31 -4.93 9.65 -3.97
CA PHE A 31 -5.68 8.46 -3.57
C PHE A 31 -6.34 8.62 -2.20
N LEU A 32 -5.56 9.02 -1.18
CA LEU A 32 -6.09 9.26 0.16
C LEU A 32 -7.14 10.37 0.16
N THR A 33 -6.87 11.49 -0.51
CA THR A 33 -7.81 12.63 -0.57
C THR A 33 -9.12 12.23 -1.23
N SER A 34 -9.10 11.49 -2.35
CA SER A 34 -10.31 11.04 -3.04
C SER A 34 -11.24 10.22 -2.12
N ILE A 35 -10.65 9.38 -1.27
CA ILE A 35 -11.42 8.50 -0.38
C ILE A 35 -11.87 9.26 0.88
N LEU A 36 -10.97 9.97 1.56
CA LEU A 36 -11.28 10.71 2.79
C LEU A 36 -12.28 11.84 2.58
N MET A 37 -12.23 12.50 1.42
CA MET A 37 -13.21 13.53 1.03
C MET A 37 -14.50 12.93 0.42
N ARG A 38 -14.61 11.59 0.38
CA ARG A 38 -15.76 10.82 -0.14
C ARG A 38 -16.12 11.11 -1.59
N HIS A 39 -15.13 11.37 -2.44
CA HIS A 39 -15.34 11.39 -3.90
C HIS A 39 -15.55 9.99 -4.45
N CYS A 40 -14.86 9.01 -3.86
CA CYS A 40 -15.12 7.59 -4.08
C CYS A 40 -15.20 6.84 -2.74
N ILE A 41 -15.73 5.62 -2.79
CA ILE A 41 -15.59 4.64 -1.72
C ILE A 41 -14.60 3.56 -2.15
N LEU A 42 -13.83 3.06 -1.20
CA LEU A 42 -12.97 1.92 -1.42
C LEU A 42 -13.78 0.63 -1.26
N VAL A 43 -13.78 -0.23 -2.27
CA VAL A 43 -14.38 -1.58 -2.18
C VAL A 43 -13.26 -2.58 -2.04
N ILE A 44 -13.28 -3.36 -0.97
CA ILE A 44 -12.27 -4.38 -0.67
C ILE A 44 -12.91 -5.75 -0.61
N ILE A 45 -12.38 -6.64 -1.43
CA ILE A 45 -12.74 -8.06 -1.41
C ILE A 45 -11.93 -8.77 -0.34
N ASP A 46 -12.54 -9.75 0.33
CA ASP A 46 -11.89 -10.56 1.37
C ASP A 46 -10.48 -11.03 0.95
N GLN A 47 -10.37 -11.59 -0.26
CA GLN A 47 -9.10 -12.10 -0.80
C GLN A 47 -8.00 -11.02 -0.80
N VAL A 48 -8.34 -9.78 -1.17
CA VAL A 48 -7.40 -8.64 -1.17
C VAL A 48 -6.98 -8.29 0.25
N LYS A 49 -7.90 -8.32 1.22
CA LYS A 49 -7.58 -8.07 2.63
C LYS A 49 -6.64 -9.14 3.19
N VAL A 50 -6.90 -10.41 2.89
CA VAL A 50 -6.07 -11.54 3.32
C VAL A 50 -4.67 -11.42 2.76
N GLU A 51 -4.55 -11.11 1.47
CA GLU A 51 -3.26 -10.92 0.82
C GLU A 51 -2.52 -9.69 1.36
N TRP A 52 -3.20 -8.56 1.52
CA TRP A 52 -2.62 -7.36 2.13
C TRP A 52 -1.99 -7.67 3.50
N ASN A 53 -2.77 -8.29 4.39
CA ASN A 53 -2.31 -8.64 5.73
C ASN A 53 -1.11 -9.59 5.72
N ARG A 54 -1.04 -10.49 4.73
CA ARG A 54 0.06 -11.44 4.58
C ARG A 54 1.32 -10.81 3.98
N HIS A 55 1.17 -9.85 3.07
CA HIS A 55 2.26 -9.36 2.24
C HIS A 55 2.88 -8.05 2.73
N VAL A 56 2.15 -7.22 3.49
CA VAL A 56 2.64 -5.89 3.88
C VAL A 56 3.93 -5.96 4.71
N GLU A 57 3.97 -6.76 5.78
CA GLU A 57 5.14 -6.89 6.65
C GLU A 57 6.32 -7.53 5.90
N LYS A 58 6.03 -8.63 5.19
CA LYS A 58 7.04 -9.34 4.40
C LYS A 58 7.70 -8.45 3.35
N ASN A 59 6.91 -7.68 2.59
CA ASN A 59 7.44 -6.80 1.56
C ASN A 59 8.27 -5.66 2.17
N GLN A 60 7.88 -5.17 3.35
CA GLN A 60 8.67 -4.16 4.08
C GLN A 60 10.03 -4.70 4.52
N GLU A 61 10.06 -5.91 5.08
CA GLU A 61 11.29 -6.57 5.49
C GLU A 61 12.20 -6.90 4.31
N GLU A 62 11.65 -7.46 3.23
CA GLU A 62 12.41 -7.80 2.01
C GLU A 62 13.03 -6.56 1.37
N PHE A 63 12.31 -5.45 1.30
CA PHE A 63 12.84 -4.21 0.74
C PHE A 63 13.97 -3.65 1.60
N LEU A 64 13.78 -3.57 2.91
CA LEU A 64 14.79 -3.10 3.85
C LEU A 64 16.05 -3.96 3.79
N LEU A 65 15.88 -5.29 3.76
CA LEU A 65 16.99 -6.23 3.65
C LEU A 65 17.76 -6.04 2.34
N LYS A 66 17.06 -5.96 1.21
CA LYS A 66 17.68 -5.76 -0.11
C LYS A 66 18.47 -4.46 -0.17
N THR A 67 17.85 -3.36 0.27
CA THR A 67 18.48 -2.03 0.29
C THR A 67 19.71 -2.02 1.20
N THR A 68 19.59 -2.60 2.39
CA THR A 68 20.68 -2.70 3.36
C THR A 68 21.84 -3.51 2.80
N ASN A 69 21.57 -4.68 2.21
CA ASN A 69 22.60 -5.54 1.62
C ASN A 69 23.31 -4.86 0.44
N THR A 70 22.57 -4.11 -0.39
CA THR A 70 23.18 -3.32 -1.47
C THR A 70 24.12 -2.25 -0.92
N ILE A 71 23.72 -1.49 0.11
CA ILE A 71 24.59 -0.49 0.74
C ILE A 71 25.81 -1.17 1.36
N GLU A 72 25.61 -2.27 2.08
CA GLU A 72 26.66 -3.00 2.77
C GLU A 72 27.68 -3.65 1.81
N SER A 73 27.25 -4.03 0.60
CA SER A 73 28.16 -4.50 -0.45
C SER A 73 29.22 -3.44 -0.85
N HIS A 74 28.94 -2.15 -0.64
CA HIS A 74 29.91 -1.07 -0.90
C HIS A 74 31.05 -1.06 0.12
N LYS A 75 30.97 -1.81 1.24
CA LYS A 75 32.11 -2.00 2.15
C LYS A 75 33.29 -2.69 1.46
N SER A 76 33.06 -3.41 0.35
CA SER A 76 34.13 -3.94 -0.48
C SER A 76 35.08 -2.86 -1.02
N LEU A 77 34.62 -1.60 -1.12
CA LEU A 77 35.44 -0.46 -1.54
C LEU A 77 36.55 -0.14 -0.52
N LEU A 78 36.37 -0.50 0.76
CA LEU A 78 37.39 -0.33 1.81
C LEU A 78 38.69 -1.07 1.48
N ASN A 79 38.61 -2.14 0.68
CA ASN A 79 39.77 -2.94 0.27
C ASN A 79 40.71 -2.20 -0.69
N PHE A 80 40.26 -1.11 -1.30
CA PHE A 80 41.06 -0.31 -2.23
C PHE A 80 41.67 0.95 -1.58
N LEU A 81 41.41 1.17 -0.30
CA LEU A 81 41.99 2.28 0.47
C LEU A 81 43.22 1.81 1.22
N GLU A 82 44.29 2.59 1.17
CA GLU A 82 45.55 2.28 1.87
C GLU A 82 45.56 2.81 3.31
N GLN A 83 44.98 3.99 3.53
CA GLN A 83 45.01 4.67 4.82
C GLN A 83 43.86 4.24 5.73
N GLU A 84 44.17 3.91 6.98
CA GLU A 84 43.18 3.47 7.96
C GLU A 84 42.15 4.57 8.29
N GLU A 85 42.58 5.83 8.31
CA GLU A 85 41.69 6.97 8.53
C GLU A 85 40.64 7.10 7.41
N GLU A 86 41.03 6.86 6.16
CA GLU A 86 40.11 6.90 5.01
C GLU A 86 39.13 5.73 5.05
N LYS A 87 39.59 4.54 5.42
CA LYS A 87 38.72 3.36 5.64
C LYS A 87 37.68 3.66 6.70
N GLN A 88 38.09 4.20 7.84
CA GLN A 88 37.19 4.51 8.93
C GLN A 88 36.16 5.59 8.54
N LYS A 89 36.58 6.63 7.79
CA LYS A 89 35.67 7.65 7.25
C LYS A 89 34.64 7.03 6.28
N LEU A 90 35.07 6.16 5.38
CA LEU A 90 34.17 5.50 4.44
C LEU A 90 33.21 4.53 5.14
N ASP A 91 33.69 3.72 6.09
CA ASP A 91 32.84 2.79 6.85
C ASP A 91 31.76 3.55 7.65
N ASN A 92 32.15 4.62 8.36
CA ASN A 92 31.20 5.50 9.05
C ASN A 92 30.18 6.13 8.09
N THR A 93 30.61 6.50 6.88
CA THR A 93 29.72 7.05 5.85
C THR A 93 28.71 6.00 5.37
N ILE A 94 29.17 4.77 5.12
CA ILE A 94 28.30 3.65 4.71
C ILE A 94 27.27 3.34 5.80
N GLU A 95 27.68 3.28 7.07
CA GLU A 95 26.76 3.06 8.19
C GLU A 95 25.76 4.21 8.35
N SER A 96 26.20 5.46 8.15
CA SER A 96 25.31 6.62 8.16
C SER A 96 24.26 6.55 7.05
N ILE A 97 24.66 6.21 5.81
CA ILE A 97 23.74 6.03 4.67
C ILE A 97 22.75 4.90 4.96
N LYS A 98 23.23 3.75 5.47
CA LYS A 98 22.40 2.60 5.85
C LYS A 98 21.33 2.99 6.89
N ARG A 99 21.72 3.75 7.91
CA ARG A 99 20.79 4.27 8.94
C ARG A 99 19.76 5.24 8.35
N LEU A 100 20.20 6.22 7.55
CA LEU A 100 19.31 7.19 6.91
C LEU A 100 18.30 6.51 5.97
N GLU A 101 18.72 5.50 5.23
CA GLU A 101 17.84 4.71 4.36
C GLU A 101 16.81 3.90 5.15
N LYS A 102 17.22 3.25 6.26
CA LYS A 102 16.29 2.56 7.16
C LYS A 102 15.25 3.54 7.71
N ARG A 103 15.67 4.74 8.14
CA ARG A 103 14.77 5.80 8.64
C ARG A 103 13.83 6.28 7.56
N ARG A 104 14.36 6.62 6.37
CA ARG A 104 13.59 7.03 5.20
C ARG A 104 12.50 6.01 4.89
N TYR A 105 12.85 4.73 4.87
CA TYR A 105 11.89 3.69 4.56
C TYR A 105 10.79 3.58 5.62
N LYS A 106 11.17 3.49 6.90
CA LYS A 106 10.21 3.38 7.99
C LYS A 106 9.29 4.60 8.08
N PHE A 107 9.83 5.79 7.92
CA PHE A 107 9.10 7.03 8.09
C PHE A 107 8.19 7.35 6.90
N PHE A 108 8.64 7.16 5.66
CA PHE A 108 7.78 7.46 4.51
C PHE A 108 6.89 6.28 4.14
N TYR A 109 7.50 5.14 3.82
CA TYR A 109 6.77 3.98 3.28
C TYR A 109 6.05 3.18 4.37
N GLY A 110 6.65 3.07 5.56
CA GLY A 110 5.97 2.51 6.72
C GLY A 110 4.71 3.30 7.10
N LYS A 111 4.79 4.64 7.13
CA LYS A 111 3.61 5.49 7.40
C LYS A 111 2.54 5.39 6.34
N ARG A 112 2.90 5.28 5.06
CA ARG A 112 1.93 4.98 4.00
C ARG A 112 1.19 3.68 4.25
N ALA A 113 1.90 2.61 4.59
CA ALA A 113 1.29 1.33 4.90
C ALA A 113 0.37 1.41 6.15
N GLU A 114 0.78 2.14 7.18
CA GLU A 114 -0.06 2.41 8.36
C GLU A 114 -1.35 3.17 7.99
N LYS A 115 -1.25 4.20 7.14
CA LYS A 115 -2.41 4.95 6.64
C LYS A 115 -3.33 4.10 5.78
N LEU A 116 -2.78 3.27 4.89
CA LEU A 116 -3.58 2.31 4.11
C LEU A 116 -4.29 1.32 5.03
N LYS A 117 -3.60 0.77 6.03
CA LYS A 117 -4.21 -0.13 7.01
C LYS A 117 -5.37 0.54 7.75
N GLN A 118 -5.16 1.77 8.25
CA GLN A 118 -6.22 2.55 8.90
C GLN A 118 -7.42 2.76 7.97
N LEU A 119 -7.17 3.08 6.70
CA LEU A 119 -8.21 3.32 5.71
C LEU A 119 -8.98 2.03 5.36
N ILE A 120 -8.26 0.92 5.16
CA ILE A 120 -8.82 -0.40 4.89
C ILE A 120 -9.77 -0.78 6.03
N ASP A 121 -9.35 -0.62 7.28
CA ASP A 121 -10.17 -1.02 8.44
C ASP A 121 -11.29 -0.02 8.78
N ASP A 122 -11.30 1.18 8.19
CA ASP A 122 -12.33 2.20 8.40
C ASP A 122 -13.59 1.96 7.55
N LYS A 123 -14.63 1.43 8.20
CA LYS A 123 -15.95 1.17 7.60
C LYS A 123 -16.68 2.43 7.10
N THR A 124 -16.19 3.61 7.44
CA THR A 124 -16.75 4.89 6.99
C THR A 124 -16.40 5.18 5.53
N HIS A 125 -15.22 4.73 5.10
CA HIS A 125 -14.64 5.01 3.79
C HIS A 125 -14.42 3.75 2.95
N THR A 126 -14.58 2.58 3.57
CA THR A 126 -14.36 1.27 2.95
C THR A 126 -15.58 0.37 3.09
N GLN A 127 -16.01 -0.23 1.98
CA GLN A 127 -17.00 -1.29 1.93
C GLN A 127 -16.29 -2.64 1.73
N PHE A 128 -16.44 -3.55 2.69
CA PHE A 128 -15.98 -4.92 2.55
C PHE A 128 -17.02 -5.79 1.87
N ILE A 129 -16.58 -6.63 0.93
CA ILE A 129 -17.42 -7.64 0.29
C ILE A 129 -16.82 -9.03 0.45
N ASP A 130 -17.67 -9.96 0.89
CA ASP A 130 -17.31 -11.35 1.09
C ASP A 130 -17.42 -12.12 -0.21
N ARG A 131 -16.58 -13.17 -0.33
CA ARG A 131 -16.68 -14.15 -1.39
C ARG A 131 -18.03 -14.86 -1.34
N THR A 132 -18.66 -15.02 -2.50
CA THR A 132 -19.96 -15.69 -2.61
C THR A 132 -19.83 -17.08 -3.24
N PRO A 133 -20.78 -18.00 -2.97
CA PRO A 133 -20.81 -19.31 -3.62
C PRO A 133 -20.94 -19.25 -5.14
N ASN A 134 -21.55 -18.20 -5.69
CA ASN A 134 -21.67 -18.01 -7.13
C ASN A 134 -20.35 -17.57 -7.75
N ALA A 135 -19.62 -16.65 -7.10
CA ALA A 135 -18.26 -16.30 -7.50
C ALA A 135 -17.34 -17.53 -7.49
N GLU A 136 -17.45 -18.39 -6.47
CA GLU A 136 -16.72 -19.66 -6.41
C GLU A 136 -17.03 -20.59 -7.58
N LYS A 137 -18.30 -20.78 -7.92
CA LYS A 137 -18.69 -21.58 -9.08
C LYS A 137 -18.07 -21.05 -10.36
N LEU A 138 -18.04 -19.72 -10.56
CA LEU A 138 -17.43 -19.11 -11.74
C LEU A 138 -15.92 -19.38 -11.80
N VAL A 139 -15.21 -19.21 -10.68
CA VAL A 139 -13.77 -19.53 -10.58
C VAL A 139 -13.51 -21.00 -10.90
N VAL A 140 -14.30 -21.91 -10.31
CA VAL A 140 -14.17 -23.36 -10.54
C VAL A 140 -14.43 -23.73 -12.00
N ASN A 141 -15.45 -23.16 -12.62
CA ASN A 141 -15.75 -23.40 -14.04
C ASN A 141 -14.58 -22.92 -14.93
N PHE A 142 -14.06 -21.71 -14.68
CA PHE A 142 -12.88 -21.21 -15.39
C PHE A 142 -11.65 -22.11 -15.20
N ALA A 143 -11.47 -22.69 -14.02
CA ALA A 143 -10.37 -23.61 -13.74
C ALA A 143 -10.55 -24.97 -14.44
N ILE A 144 -11.75 -25.55 -14.42
CA ILE A 144 -12.09 -26.81 -15.11
C ILE A 144 -11.87 -26.67 -16.61
N ASP A 145 -12.35 -25.55 -17.18
CA ASP A 145 -12.25 -25.26 -18.60
C ASP A 145 -10.86 -24.76 -19.01
N LYS A 146 -9.95 -24.55 -18.04
CA LYS A 146 -8.61 -23.96 -18.22
C LYS A 146 -8.68 -22.70 -19.08
N LYS A 147 -9.56 -21.80 -18.65
CA LYS A 147 -9.93 -20.59 -19.38
C LYS A 147 -9.05 -19.40 -18.98
N ALA A 148 -8.42 -18.81 -19.99
CA ALA A 148 -7.65 -17.57 -19.86
C ALA A 148 -8.56 -16.41 -19.37
N PRO A 149 -8.02 -15.36 -18.73
CA PRO A 149 -6.58 -15.12 -18.51
C PRO A 149 -6.00 -15.88 -17.32
N PHE A 150 -6.84 -16.32 -16.38
CA PHE A 150 -6.38 -16.91 -15.11
C PHE A 150 -5.80 -18.30 -15.29
N PHE A 151 -6.47 -19.18 -16.03
CA PHE A 151 -6.04 -20.57 -16.17
C PHE A 151 -5.72 -20.82 -17.62
N SER A 152 -4.47 -21.12 -17.96
CA SER A 152 -4.08 -21.45 -19.32
C SER A 152 -3.24 -22.72 -19.36
N ASN A 153 -3.26 -23.42 -20.49
CA ASN A 153 -2.55 -24.69 -20.70
C ASN A 153 -1.02 -24.53 -20.85
N GLU A 154 -0.41 -23.46 -20.35
CA GLU A 154 1.05 -23.34 -20.31
C GLU A 154 1.63 -24.39 -19.34
N LEU A 155 1.81 -25.60 -19.88
CA LEU A 155 2.71 -26.63 -19.40
C LEU A 155 4.09 -26.00 -19.29
N ASN A 156 4.44 -25.47 -18.11
CA ASN A 156 5.78 -25.53 -17.52
C ASN A 156 5.80 -24.80 -16.17
N GLY A 157 5.80 -25.58 -15.08
CA GLY A 157 6.34 -25.14 -13.80
C GLY A 157 5.33 -24.68 -12.74
N ALA A 158 5.29 -25.47 -11.67
CA ALA A 158 4.98 -25.08 -10.29
C ALA A 158 3.51 -24.98 -9.85
N LYS A 159 3.16 -25.87 -8.90
CA LYS A 159 1.93 -25.85 -8.07
C LYS A 159 1.64 -24.50 -7.38
N THR A 160 2.61 -23.60 -7.32
CA THR A 160 2.49 -22.25 -6.78
C THR A 160 1.75 -21.29 -7.72
N LYS A 161 1.84 -21.46 -9.05
CA LYS A 161 1.21 -20.56 -10.04
C LYS A 161 -0.32 -20.66 -10.04
N ILE A 162 -0.84 -21.88 -9.87
CA ILE A 162 -2.29 -22.18 -9.87
C ILE A 162 -3.02 -21.50 -8.69
N LYS A 163 -2.36 -21.33 -7.53
CA LYS A 163 -3.00 -20.73 -6.34
C LYS A 163 -3.19 -19.22 -6.47
N THR A 164 -2.24 -18.52 -7.10
CA THR A 164 -2.34 -17.08 -7.37
C THR A 164 -3.40 -16.80 -8.43
N GLU A 165 -3.42 -17.59 -9.51
CA GLU A 165 -4.42 -17.45 -10.59
C GLU A 165 -5.88 -17.59 -10.09
N ALA A 166 -6.12 -18.49 -9.13
CA ALA A 166 -7.45 -18.66 -8.52
C ALA A 166 -7.83 -17.53 -7.55
N ALA A 167 -6.85 -16.89 -6.91
CA ALA A 167 -7.08 -15.72 -6.07
C ALA A 167 -7.49 -14.52 -6.93
N ASP A 168 -6.77 -14.26 -8.02
CA ASP A 168 -7.07 -13.20 -8.98
C ASP A 168 -8.46 -13.37 -9.60
N ALA A 169 -8.77 -14.59 -10.05
CA ALA A 169 -10.12 -14.92 -10.52
C ALA A 169 -11.18 -14.66 -9.45
N SER A 170 -10.89 -15.02 -8.20
CA SER A 170 -11.80 -14.79 -7.07
C SER A 170 -12.06 -13.32 -6.82
N ILE A 171 -11.06 -12.45 -6.96
CA ILE A 171 -11.22 -11.00 -6.81
C ILE A 171 -12.24 -10.50 -7.83
N PHE A 172 -12.00 -10.74 -9.12
CA PHE A 172 -12.87 -10.23 -10.17
C PHE A 172 -14.30 -10.80 -10.12
N PHE A 173 -14.46 -12.11 -9.93
CA PHE A 173 -15.79 -12.71 -9.90
C PHE A 173 -16.58 -12.40 -8.63
N THR A 174 -15.91 -12.14 -7.50
CA THR A 174 -16.58 -11.67 -6.27
C THR A 174 -17.13 -10.26 -6.44
N LEU A 175 -16.37 -9.37 -7.10
CA LEU A 175 -16.87 -8.03 -7.47
C LEU A 175 -18.10 -8.15 -8.37
N TYR A 176 -17.98 -8.92 -9.45
CA TYR A 176 -19.07 -9.15 -10.40
C TYR A 176 -20.35 -9.63 -9.71
N ASP A 177 -20.27 -10.70 -8.93
CA ASP A 177 -21.46 -11.30 -8.30
C ASP A 177 -22.11 -10.36 -7.27
N ASN A 178 -21.32 -9.61 -6.50
CA ASN A 178 -21.87 -8.62 -5.55
C ASN A 178 -22.59 -7.46 -6.25
N ILE A 179 -22.14 -7.04 -7.44
CA ILE A 179 -22.86 -6.05 -8.25
C ILE A 179 -24.17 -6.63 -8.77
N MET A 180 -24.12 -7.84 -9.35
CA MET A 180 -25.31 -8.48 -9.91
C MET A 180 -26.39 -8.79 -8.86
N ASN A 181 -25.99 -9.01 -7.61
CA ASN A 181 -26.90 -9.23 -6.50
C ASN A 181 -27.36 -7.94 -5.79
N GLY A 182 -26.91 -6.76 -6.24
CA GLY A 182 -27.31 -5.46 -5.68
C GLY A 182 -26.62 -5.08 -4.36
N ASN A 183 -25.57 -5.80 -3.94
CA ASN A 183 -24.77 -5.45 -2.77
C ASN A 183 -23.83 -4.26 -3.03
N ILE A 184 -23.50 -4.03 -4.29
CA ILE A 184 -22.72 -2.89 -4.77
C ILE A 184 -23.57 -2.15 -5.80
N ASP A 185 -23.94 -0.91 -5.48
CA ASP A 185 -24.78 -0.05 -6.32
C ASP A 185 -24.21 1.37 -6.33
N TYR A 186 -23.32 1.62 -7.30
CA TYR A 186 -22.65 2.89 -7.54
C TYR A 186 -22.76 3.24 -9.02
N GLU A 187 -22.79 4.54 -9.35
CA GLU A 187 -22.93 5.04 -10.72
C GLU A 187 -21.73 4.65 -11.59
N LYS A 188 -20.54 4.61 -11.01
CA LYS A 188 -19.30 4.15 -11.66
C LYS A 188 -18.54 3.20 -10.74
N ILE A 189 -18.11 2.07 -11.28
CA ILE A 189 -17.33 1.07 -10.56
C ILE A 189 -16.03 0.83 -11.32
N TYR A 190 -14.91 1.28 -10.76
CA TYR A 190 -13.59 1.04 -11.32
C TYR A 190 -12.99 -0.24 -10.72
N PHE A 191 -12.52 -1.14 -11.57
CA PHE A 191 -11.63 -2.23 -11.18
C PHE A 191 -10.21 -1.91 -11.66
N VAL A 192 -9.28 -1.76 -10.72
CA VAL A 192 -7.94 -1.23 -11.00
C VAL A 192 -6.88 -2.22 -10.54
N THR A 193 -5.92 -2.49 -11.43
CA THR A 193 -4.77 -3.37 -11.17
C THR A 193 -3.53 -2.79 -11.86
N ASP A 194 -2.34 -2.93 -11.27
CA ASP A 194 -1.08 -2.63 -11.99
C ASP A 194 -0.61 -3.87 -12.80
N ASN A 195 -1.41 -4.94 -12.81
CA ASN A 195 -1.09 -6.20 -13.47
C ASN A 195 -1.47 -6.11 -14.95
N LYS A 196 -0.46 -6.18 -15.80
CA LYS A 196 -0.61 -6.08 -17.25
C LYS A 196 -0.93 -7.40 -17.94
N LYS A 197 -1.05 -8.50 -17.20
CA LYS A 197 -1.19 -9.86 -17.74
C LYS A 197 -2.46 -10.55 -17.24
N ASP A 198 -2.71 -10.52 -15.94
CA ASP A 198 -3.68 -11.47 -15.33
C ASP A 198 -5.14 -11.10 -15.61
N TYR A 199 -5.43 -9.85 -15.95
CA TYR A 199 -6.79 -9.38 -16.29
C TYR A 199 -6.87 -8.79 -17.71
N SER A 200 -5.73 -8.60 -18.37
CA SER A 200 -5.64 -7.83 -19.61
C SER A 200 -5.53 -8.71 -20.86
N LYS A 201 -5.75 -8.10 -22.02
CA LYS A 201 -5.40 -8.73 -23.31
C LYS A 201 -3.88 -8.83 -23.46
N PRO A 202 -3.34 -9.95 -23.99
CA PRO A 202 -1.90 -10.10 -24.23
C PRO A 202 -1.31 -9.00 -25.12
N GLU A 203 -2.04 -8.59 -26.16
CA GLU A 203 -1.62 -7.58 -27.13
C GLU A 203 -1.91 -6.13 -26.69
N ASN A 204 -2.81 -5.92 -25.72
CA ASN A 204 -3.14 -4.59 -25.22
C ASN A 204 -3.44 -4.63 -23.71
N PRO A 205 -2.42 -4.38 -22.87
CA PRO A 205 -2.56 -4.40 -21.42
C PRO A 205 -3.60 -3.42 -20.83
N SER A 206 -4.01 -2.41 -21.60
CA SER A 206 -4.99 -1.40 -21.15
C SER A 206 -6.43 -1.84 -21.40
N CYS A 207 -6.65 -2.98 -22.07
CA CYS A 207 -7.97 -3.55 -22.28
C CYS A 207 -8.14 -4.83 -21.48
N ILE A 208 -9.35 -5.03 -20.94
CA ILE A 208 -9.72 -6.27 -20.24
C ILE A 208 -9.70 -7.46 -21.21
N HIS A 209 -9.29 -8.62 -20.72
CA HIS A 209 -9.28 -9.87 -21.48
C HIS A 209 -10.68 -10.24 -22.01
N ASP A 210 -10.77 -10.77 -23.23
CA ASP A 210 -12.06 -11.04 -23.91
C ASP A 210 -12.98 -11.98 -23.11
N ASN A 211 -12.40 -12.99 -22.47
CA ASN A 211 -13.14 -13.91 -21.60
C ASN A 211 -13.77 -13.25 -20.35
N LEU A 212 -13.30 -12.06 -19.96
CA LEU A 212 -13.85 -11.28 -18.84
C LEU A 212 -14.78 -10.15 -19.31
N LEU A 213 -14.71 -9.77 -20.58
CA LEU A 213 -15.44 -8.63 -21.15
C LEU A 213 -16.96 -8.72 -20.90
N PHE A 214 -17.57 -9.90 -21.11
CA PHE A 214 -19.00 -10.11 -20.86
C PHE A 214 -19.38 -9.77 -19.41
N TYR A 215 -18.59 -10.21 -18.44
CA TYR A 215 -18.84 -9.97 -17.02
C TYR A 215 -18.67 -8.50 -16.67
N ALA A 216 -17.60 -7.87 -17.17
CA ALA A 216 -17.34 -6.44 -16.96
C ALA A 216 -18.45 -5.56 -17.55
N THR A 217 -18.86 -5.81 -18.80
CA THR A 217 -19.94 -5.05 -19.44
C THR A 217 -21.28 -5.23 -18.72
N ASN A 218 -21.63 -6.46 -18.34
CA ASN A 218 -22.91 -6.72 -17.66
C ASN A 218 -23.00 -6.06 -16.29
N ALA A 219 -21.89 -6.02 -15.54
CA ALA A 219 -21.83 -5.37 -14.23
C ALA A 219 -21.40 -3.89 -14.31
N ASN A 220 -21.29 -3.31 -15.51
CA ASN A 220 -20.82 -1.94 -15.73
C ASN A 220 -19.48 -1.61 -15.01
N ILE A 221 -18.56 -2.56 -15.03
CA ILE A 221 -17.22 -2.43 -14.44
C ILE A 221 -16.29 -1.76 -15.46
N ILE A 222 -15.67 -0.64 -15.04
CA ILE A 222 -14.65 0.08 -15.79
C ILE A 222 -13.29 -0.49 -15.41
N PHE A 223 -12.66 -1.22 -16.32
CA PHE A 223 -11.31 -1.76 -16.13
C PHE A 223 -10.24 -0.69 -16.38
N SER A 224 -9.25 -0.59 -15.50
CA SER A 224 -8.05 0.21 -15.73
C SER A 224 -6.79 -0.50 -15.22
N ASN A 225 -5.70 -0.35 -15.97
CA ASN A 225 -4.37 -0.81 -15.56
C ASN A 225 -3.50 0.29 -14.95
N SER A 226 -4.10 1.44 -14.60
CA SER A 226 -3.41 2.63 -14.11
C SER A 226 -4.25 3.32 -13.04
N ILE A 227 -3.78 3.26 -11.80
CA ILE A 227 -4.38 4.02 -10.70
C ILE A 227 -4.27 5.53 -10.94
N GLU A 228 -3.16 6.01 -11.52
CA GLU A 228 -2.97 7.43 -11.82
C GLU A 228 -4.01 7.97 -12.81
N GLY A 229 -4.32 7.17 -13.85
CA GLY A 229 -5.35 7.51 -14.82
C GLY A 229 -6.73 7.61 -14.16
N VAL A 230 -7.10 6.61 -13.36
CA VAL A 230 -8.38 6.62 -12.63
C VAL A 230 -8.45 7.78 -11.65
N LEU A 231 -7.38 8.04 -10.89
CA LEU A 231 -7.31 9.18 -9.99
C LEU A 231 -7.50 10.50 -10.73
N SER A 232 -6.93 10.65 -11.93
CA SER A 232 -7.10 11.87 -12.74
C SER A 232 -8.54 12.07 -13.24
N GLU A 233 -9.30 10.98 -13.43
CA GLU A 233 -10.72 11.06 -13.79
C GLU A 233 -11.62 11.36 -12.59
N ILE A 234 -11.30 10.81 -11.42
CA ILE A 234 -12.15 10.95 -10.22
C ILE A 234 -11.78 12.16 -9.36
N PHE A 235 -10.59 12.72 -9.53
CA PHE A 235 -10.08 13.84 -8.74
C PHE A 235 -10.30 15.16 -9.49
N PRO A 236 -11.26 16.02 -9.04
CA PRO A 236 -11.44 17.35 -9.59
C PRO A 236 -10.14 18.17 -9.60
N GLU A 237 -9.86 18.86 -10.72
CA GLU A 237 -8.64 19.68 -10.90
C GLU A 237 -8.45 20.76 -9.82
N ASN A 238 -9.53 21.18 -9.15
CA ASN A 238 -9.54 22.28 -8.20
C ASN A 238 -9.48 21.86 -6.72
N LEU A 239 -9.27 20.57 -6.41
CA LEU A 239 -9.20 20.13 -5.02
C LEU A 239 -7.80 20.33 -4.43
N PRO A 240 -7.70 20.90 -3.21
CA PRO A 240 -6.44 20.92 -2.49
C PRO A 240 -6.02 19.48 -2.18
N ILE A 241 -4.80 19.13 -2.57
CA ILE A 241 -4.17 17.86 -2.18
C ILE A 241 -3.59 18.08 -0.79
N ASN A 242 -4.16 17.40 0.21
CA ASN A 242 -3.58 17.39 1.54
C ASN A 242 -2.26 16.60 1.51
N ASP A 243 -1.21 17.18 2.08
CA ASP A 243 0.03 16.47 2.31
C ASP A 243 -0.09 15.63 3.59
N TYR A 244 -0.43 14.35 3.43
CA TYR A 244 -0.62 13.43 4.56
C TYR A 244 0.69 12.87 5.12
N LEU A 245 1.83 13.14 4.49
CA LEU A 245 3.13 12.60 4.88
C LEU A 245 4.13 13.70 5.29
N GLY A 246 3.78 14.97 5.07
CA GLY A 246 4.66 16.10 5.31
C GLY A 246 5.78 16.19 4.27
N PRO A 247 6.59 17.26 4.32
CA PRO A 247 7.71 17.42 3.40
C PRO A 247 8.68 16.24 3.52
N LEU A 248 9.10 15.69 2.37
CA LEU A 248 10.22 14.73 2.24
C LEU A 248 11.57 15.40 2.52
N ASP A 249 11.66 16.15 3.61
CA ASP A 249 12.89 16.79 3.98
C ASP A 249 13.77 15.79 4.74
N THR A 250 14.95 15.52 4.18
CA THR A 250 15.95 14.66 4.79
C THR A 250 16.44 15.20 6.12
N LEU A 251 16.22 16.50 6.41
CA LEU A 251 16.45 17.11 7.72
C LEU A 251 15.76 16.33 8.84
N TYR A 252 14.51 15.89 8.63
CA TYR A 252 13.73 15.14 9.63
C TYR A 252 14.19 13.68 9.79
N LEU A 253 15.15 13.21 8.99
CA LEU A 253 15.74 11.87 9.12
C LEU A 253 16.98 11.85 10.04
N THR A 254 17.38 13.00 10.58
CA THR A 254 18.58 13.16 11.42
C THR A 254 18.33 12.75 12.87
N ASP A 255 19.41 12.46 13.60
CA ASP A 255 19.37 11.94 14.99
C ASP A 255 18.48 12.74 15.97
N PRO A 256 18.40 14.09 15.92
CA PRO A 256 17.53 14.86 16.82
C PRO A 256 16.04 14.55 16.72
N TYR A 257 15.58 13.94 15.62
CA TYR A 257 14.17 13.62 15.41
C TYR A 257 13.81 12.18 15.77
N PHE A 258 14.77 11.40 16.28
CA PHE A 258 14.57 10.00 16.65
C PHE A 258 14.98 9.74 18.10
N GLU A 259 14.13 8.98 18.78
CA GLU A 259 14.39 8.44 20.11
C GLU A 259 14.39 6.92 20.06
N LYS A 260 15.09 6.26 20.98
CA LYS A 260 15.05 4.80 21.10
C LYS A 260 13.95 4.39 22.06
N CYS A 261 13.12 3.45 21.62
CA CYS A 261 12.11 2.85 22.47
C CYS A 261 12.75 2.24 23.73
N PRO A 262 12.30 2.61 24.94
CA PRO A 262 12.85 2.08 26.20
C PRO A 262 12.73 0.56 26.33
N LEU A 263 11.75 -0.06 25.64
CA LEU A 263 11.46 -1.49 25.74
C LEU A 263 12.24 -2.34 24.73
N CYS A 264 12.26 -1.94 23.45
CA CYS A 264 12.83 -2.75 22.36
C CYS A 264 14.03 -2.11 21.66
N ASN A 265 14.45 -0.91 22.08
CA ASN A 265 15.60 -0.17 21.54
C ASN A 265 15.50 0.20 20.05
N GLU A 266 14.34 -0.02 19.42
CA GLU A 266 14.07 0.45 18.06
C GLU A 266 13.87 1.96 18.02
N GLU A 267 14.30 2.60 16.92
CA GLU A 267 14.11 4.03 16.71
C GLU A 267 12.64 4.37 16.43
N VAL A 268 12.18 5.46 17.04
CA VAL A 268 10.85 6.05 16.94
C VAL A 268 11.01 7.52 16.59
N HIS A 269 10.23 8.00 15.62
CA HIS A 269 10.31 9.38 15.15
C HIS A 269 9.45 10.29 16.03
N ILE A 270 10.05 11.31 16.65
CA ILE A 270 9.40 12.16 17.66
C ILE A 270 8.13 12.83 17.13
N ASN A 271 8.16 13.39 15.92
CA ASN A 271 6.99 14.04 15.34
C ASN A 271 5.99 13.08 14.66
N GLY A 272 6.46 12.02 14.01
CA GLY A 272 5.59 11.14 13.20
C GLY A 272 4.93 10.00 13.97
N ASP A 273 5.50 9.63 15.12
CA ASP A 273 5.01 8.58 16.00
C ASP A 273 4.42 9.13 17.31
N SER A 274 4.32 10.46 17.44
CA SER A 274 3.66 11.09 18.58
C SER A 274 2.14 11.15 18.44
N PHE A 275 1.48 11.13 19.58
CA PHE A 275 0.06 11.35 19.75
C PHE A 275 -0.19 12.13 21.03
N ILE A 276 -1.38 12.73 21.14
CA ILE A 276 -1.75 13.51 22.32
C ILE A 276 -2.29 12.56 23.39
N GLY A 277 -1.70 12.61 24.59
CA GLY A 277 -2.15 11.84 25.74
C GLY A 277 -3.57 12.20 26.18
N ALA A 278 -4.25 11.27 26.84
CA ALA A 278 -5.59 11.53 27.38
C ALA A 278 -5.49 12.48 28.59
N GLY A 279 -6.25 13.58 28.57
CA GLY A 279 -6.30 14.53 29.67
C GLY A 279 -7.06 15.82 29.32
N PRO A 280 -7.29 16.70 30.30
CA PRO A 280 -7.78 18.06 30.05
C PRO A 280 -6.84 18.81 29.09
N PRO A 281 -7.32 19.70 28.21
CA PRO A 281 -6.49 20.38 27.20
C PRO A 281 -5.23 21.10 27.73
N HIS A 282 -5.22 21.51 29.00
CA HIS A 282 -4.13 22.21 29.68
C HIS A 282 -3.13 21.27 30.37
N GLU A 283 -3.39 19.96 30.40
CA GLU A 283 -2.52 18.94 31.00
C GLU A 283 -2.13 17.86 29.97
N GLN A 284 -2.52 18.05 28.71
CA GLN A 284 -2.17 17.14 27.64
C GLN A 284 -0.67 17.24 27.33
N THR A 285 0.00 16.08 27.37
CA THR A 285 1.38 15.92 26.91
C THR A 285 1.44 15.14 25.61
N TYR A 286 2.58 15.24 24.92
CA TYR A 286 2.89 14.36 23.80
C TYR A 286 3.36 12.99 24.30
N TRP A 287 2.87 11.95 23.65
CA TRP A 287 3.23 10.57 23.90
C TRP A 287 3.79 9.96 22.63
N LEU A 288 4.77 9.07 22.75
CA LEU A 288 5.32 8.32 21.62
C LEU A 288 4.80 6.89 21.65
N LYS A 289 4.57 6.33 20.46
CA LYS A 289 4.20 4.92 20.29
C LYS A 289 5.22 4.19 19.45
N CYS A 290 5.89 3.20 20.03
CA CYS A 290 6.73 2.28 19.28
C CYS A 290 5.89 1.20 18.58
N ARG A 291 6.43 0.65 17.48
CA ARG A 291 5.84 -0.50 16.75
C ARG A 291 5.72 -1.77 17.61
N CYS A 292 6.51 -1.91 18.67
CA CYS A 292 6.33 -3.00 19.64
C CYS A 292 5.08 -2.84 20.51
N GLY A 293 4.36 -1.73 20.39
CA GLY A 293 3.16 -1.41 21.16
C GLY A 293 3.44 -0.64 22.45
N HIS A 294 4.71 -0.44 22.82
CA HIS A 294 5.06 0.38 24.00
C HIS A 294 4.78 1.86 23.73
N GLU A 295 4.14 2.51 24.70
CA GLU A 295 3.79 3.92 24.69
C GLU A 295 4.44 4.60 25.91
N TRP A 296 5.01 5.79 25.73
CA TRP A 296 5.60 6.57 26.81
C TRP A 296 5.39 8.08 26.60
N ASP A 297 5.26 8.79 27.71
CA ASP A 297 5.13 10.24 27.77
C ASP A 297 6.49 10.91 27.46
N THR A 298 6.50 11.93 26.59
CA THR A 298 7.70 12.74 26.35
C THR A 298 7.87 13.84 27.40
N HIS A 299 6.82 14.09 28.19
CA HIS A 299 6.70 15.19 29.15
C HIS A 299 6.66 16.58 28.51
N ASP A 300 6.59 16.68 27.19
CA ASP A 300 6.36 17.95 26.49
C ASP A 300 4.87 18.28 26.50
N LEU A 301 4.51 19.48 26.96
CA LEU A 301 3.11 19.93 27.00
C LEU A 301 2.65 20.39 25.61
N VAL A 302 1.41 20.07 25.25
CA VAL A 302 0.82 20.42 23.94
C VAL A 302 0.74 21.95 23.72
N HIS A 303 0.67 22.73 24.79
CA HIS A 303 0.58 24.19 24.72
C HIS A 303 1.93 24.92 24.73
N ASP A 304 3.04 24.21 24.93
CA ASP A 304 4.39 24.80 24.97
C ASP A 304 5.03 24.95 23.57
N ILE A 305 4.36 24.50 22.51
CA ILE A 305 4.87 24.48 21.12
C ILE A 305 4.24 25.59 20.24
N TYR A 306 4.00 26.78 20.80
CA TYR A 306 3.58 27.98 20.04
C TYR A 306 4.58 29.13 20.14
#